data_AF-A0A3E0WKN1-F1
#
_entry.id   AF-A0A3E0WKN1-F1
#
_cell.length_a   1.000
_cell.length_b   1.000
_cell.length_c   1.000
_cell.angle_alpha   90.00
_cell.angle_beta   90.00
_cell.angle_gamma   90.00
#
_symmetry.space_group_name_H-M   'P 1'
#
loop_
_entity.id
_entity.type
_entity.pdbx_description
1 polymer ?
#
loop_
_entity_poly.entity_id
_entity_poly.type
_entity_poly.pdbx_seq_one_letter_code
_entity_poly.pdbx_strand_id
1 'polypeptide(L)'
;MKILKVVPPLFLFIGLSALVGAGVTGYNSYRFVTTAEPTVGVVLEVRREIGRDSDGNQTVRYYPVVRYQGPNGMATYRSRSGSSSPRFSVGELVPMLYDPANPRNVRMDDFFDLWTATVLFSVFGVIFTLVGGSAVFVFVRRANIVKTLKRNGHRVRARIEGVGRNNSLQVNGRSPWRISCQWHDPSTRRVHVFFSDNLWFDPSQYIEKGQEVDVLVDLRNPKRHYVDTSFLPAAG
;
A
#
# COMPACT_ATOMS: atom_id res chain seq x y z
N MET A 1 -17.50 10.20 7.48
CA MET A 1 -16.11 10.70 7.70
C MET A 1 -15.15 9.71 8.40
N LYS A 2 -15.60 8.68 9.14
CA LYS A 2 -14.72 7.74 9.86
C LYS A 2 -13.81 6.90 8.93
N ILE A 3 -14.31 6.52 7.75
CA ILE A 3 -13.59 5.68 6.77
C ILE A 3 -12.24 6.29 6.34
N LEU A 4 -12.20 7.60 6.06
CA LEU A 4 -10.98 8.31 5.66
C LEU A 4 -9.86 8.28 6.71
N LYS A 5 -10.20 8.11 7.99
CA LYS A 5 -9.23 8.01 9.09
C LYS A 5 -8.80 6.57 9.38
N VAL A 6 -9.56 5.58 8.95
CA VAL A 6 -9.35 4.15 9.27
C VAL A 6 -8.67 3.40 8.12
N VAL A 7 -8.96 3.77 6.87
CA VAL A 7 -8.40 3.08 5.70
C VAL A 7 -6.87 3.20 5.60
N PRO A 8 -6.25 4.40 5.68
CA PRO A 8 -4.79 4.51 5.60
C PRO A 8 -4.00 3.68 6.62
N PRO A 9 -4.32 3.67 7.94
CA PRO A 9 -3.59 2.83 8.89
C PRO A 9 -3.85 1.33 8.67
N LEU A 10 -5.02 0.93 8.17
CA LEU A 10 -5.28 -0.46 7.80
C LEU A 10 -4.37 -0.92 6.64
N PHE A 11 -4.24 -0.11 5.59
CA PHE A 11 -3.34 -0.41 4.46
C PHE A 11 -1.88 -0.49 4.93
N LEU A 12 -1.46 0.42 5.81
CA LEU A 12 -0.12 0.38 6.41
C LEU A 12 0.11 -0.91 7.21
N PHE A 13 -0.88 -1.32 8.01
CA PHE A 13 -0.80 -2.56 8.79
C PHE A 13 -0.71 -3.81 7.90
N ILE A 14 -1.53 -3.88 6.85
CA ILE A 14 -1.48 -4.97 5.86
C ILE A 14 -0.11 -5.02 5.18
N GLY A 15 0.41 -3.86 4.75
CA GLY A 15 1.73 -3.77 4.12
C GLY A 15 2.85 -4.25 5.03
N LEU A 16 2.88 -3.79 6.30
CA LEU A 16 3.88 -4.23 7.28
C LEU A 16 3.78 -5.73 7.56
N SER A 17 2.56 -6.27 7.67
CA SER A 17 2.34 -7.71 7.87
C SER A 17 2.85 -8.54 6.68
N ALA A 18 2.61 -8.07 5.45
CA ALA A 18 3.15 -8.70 4.25
C ALA A 18 4.68 -8.64 4.20
N LEU A 19 5.31 -7.52 4.60
CA LEU A 19 6.77 -7.43 4.70
C LEU A 19 7.37 -8.39 5.73
N VAL A 20 6.69 -8.60 6.86
CA VAL A 20 7.09 -9.65 7.83
C VAL A 20 6.98 -11.03 7.18
N GLY A 21 5.90 -11.32 6.45
CA GLY A 21 5.74 -12.54 5.68
C GLY A 21 6.85 -12.74 4.62
N ALA A 22 7.27 -11.66 3.95
CA ALA A 22 8.39 -11.68 3.02
C ALA A 22 9.70 -12.06 3.74
N GLY A 23 9.97 -11.46 4.90
CA GLY A 23 11.14 -11.79 5.72
C GLY A 23 11.17 -13.26 6.15
N VAL A 24 10.04 -13.79 6.64
CA VAL A 24 9.92 -15.19 7.07
C VAL A 24 10.10 -16.15 5.89
N THR A 25 9.40 -15.93 4.79
CA THR A 25 9.51 -16.79 3.59
C THR A 25 10.91 -16.72 2.99
N GLY A 26 11.49 -15.53 2.87
CA GLY A 26 12.85 -15.32 2.36
C GLY A 26 13.90 -15.99 3.25
N TYR A 27 13.77 -15.89 4.57
CA TYR A 27 14.67 -16.59 5.50
C TYR A 27 14.57 -18.11 5.38
N ASN A 28 13.34 -18.64 5.26
CA ASN A 28 13.12 -20.07 5.06
C ASN A 28 13.70 -20.58 3.74
N SER A 29 13.54 -19.83 2.64
CA SER A 29 14.13 -20.17 1.34
C SER A 29 15.66 -20.05 1.37
N TYR A 30 16.20 -18.99 1.98
CA TYR A 30 17.65 -18.83 2.16
C TYR A 30 18.25 -19.99 2.94
N ARG A 31 17.68 -20.30 4.11
CA ARG A 31 18.12 -21.45 4.92
C ARG A 31 18.09 -22.74 4.12
N PHE A 32 16.98 -23.01 3.43
CA PHE A 32 16.83 -24.19 2.61
C PHE A 32 17.93 -24.30 1.55
N VAL A 33 18.18 -23.25 0.77
CA VAL A 33 19.22 -23.26 -0.27
C VAL A 33 20.62 -23.46 0.33
N THR A 34 20.90 -22.91 1.51
CA THR A 34 22.21 -23.05 2.16
C THR A 34 22.45 -24.42 2.82
N THR A 35 21.40 -25.15 3.21
CA THR A 35 21.52 -26.44 3.90
C THR A 35 21.12 -27.63 3.04
N ALA A 36 20.51 -27.40 1.88
CA ALA A 36 20.07 -28.45 0.99
C ALA A 36 21.24 -29.05 0.21
N GLU A 37 21.12 -30.33 -0.11
CA GLU A 37 22.05 -31.04 -0.98
C GLU A 37 21.48 -31.12 -2.41
N PRO A 38 22.33 -30.92 -3.43
CA PRO A 38 21.91 -31.01 -4.83
C PRO A 38 21.73 -32.46 -5.26
N THR A 39 20.70 -32.70 -6.08
CA THR A 39 20.46 -33.96 -6.78
C THR A 39 19.87 -33.68 -8.17
N VAL A 40 19.85 -34.67 -9.04
CA VAL A 40 19.28 -34.55 -10.39
C VAL A 40 17.99 -35.34 -10.46
N GLY A 41 16.94 -34.69 -10.95
CA GLY A 41 15.64 -35.31 -11.21
C GLY A 41 15.34 -35.42 -12.71
N VAL A 42 14.51 -36.39 -13.10
CA VAL A 42 13.96 -36.56 -14.45
C VAL A 42 12.47 -36.26 -14.41
N VAL A 43 11.99 -35.39 -15.29
CA VAL A 43 10.55 -35.09 -15.42
C VAL A 43 9.83 -36.32 -15.98
N LEU A 44 8.95 -36.93 -15.19
CA LEU A 44 8.14 -38.08 -15.60
C LEU A 44 6.86 -37.66 -16.33
N GLU A 45 6.21 -36.61 -15.84
CA GLU A 45 4.90 -36.18 -16.31
C GLU A 45 4.74 -34.68 -16.05
N VAL A 46 3.98 -33.98 -16.89
CA VAL A 46 3.51 -32.62 -16.61
C VAL A 46 2.00 -32.65 -16.46
N ARG A 47 1.52 -32.57 -15.22
CA ARG A 47 0.08 -32.58 -14.93
C ARG A 47 -0.55 -31.25 -15.28
N ARG A 48 -1.64 -31.30 -16.03
CA ARG A 48 -2.49 -30.16 -16.35
C ARG A 48 -3.64 -30.07 -15.35
N GLU A 49 -3.80 -28.92 -14.71
CA GLU A 49 -4.99 -28.59 -13.93
C GLU A 49 -5.72 -27.39 -14.53
N ILE A 50 -7.05 -27.43 -14.54
CA ILE A 50 -7.91 -26.37 -15.06
C ILE A 50 -8.63 -25.73 -13.88
N GLY A 51 -8.32 -24.46 -13.63
CA GLY A 51 -9.06 -23.60 -12.71
C GLY A 51 -10.05 -22.72 -13.45
N ARG A 52 -11.00 -22.16 -12.71
CA ARG A 52 -11.83 -21.03 -13.16
C ARG A 52 -11.55 -19.83 -12.28
N ASP A 53 -11.38 -18.66 -12.89
CA ASP A 53 -11.32 -17.41 -12.14
C ASP A 53 -12.74 -16.93 -11.77
N SER A 54 -12.80 -15.84 -11.00
CA SER A 54 -14.05 -15.20 -10.56
C SER A 54 -14.91 -14.66 -11.70
N ASP A 55 -14.33 -14.48 -12.89
CA ASP A 55 -15.01 -13.95 -14.09
C ASP A 55 -15.44 -15.08 -15.04
N GLY A 56 -15.21 -16.35 -14.66
CA GLY A 56 -15.58 -17.54 -15.41
C GLY A 56 -14.58 -17.98 -16.47
N ASN A 57 -13.45 -17.29 -16.62
CA ASN A 57 -12.40 -17.68 -17.56
C ASN A 57 -11.65 -18.91 -17.05
N GLN A 58 -11.31 -19.78 -17.99
CA GLN A 58 -10.51 -20.97 -17.68
C GLN A 58 -9.04 -20.56 -17.57
N THR A 59 -8.41 -20.97 -16.47
CA THR A 59 -6.96 -20.87 -16.28
C THR A 59 -6.36 -22.26 -16.28
N VAL A 60 -5.35 -22.49 -17.10
CA VAL A 60 -4.65 -23.78 -17.16
C VAL A 60 -3.32 -23.64 -16.45
N ARG A 61 -3.01 -24.60 -15.57
CA ARG A 61 -1.73 -24.68 -14.86
C ARG A 61 -1.05 -26.01 -15.09
N TYR A 62 0.25 -25.97 -15.27
CA TYR A 62 1.11 -27.13 -15.52
C TYR A 62 2.03 -27.37 -14.32
N TYR A 63 1.97 -28.59 -13.77
CA TYR A 63 2.76 -29.02 -12.62
C TYR A 63 3.63 -30.21 -13.00
N PRO A 64 4.96 -30.03 -13.13
CA PRO A 64 5.87 -31.15 -13.38
C PRO A 64 5.93 -32.11 -12.19
N VAL A 65 5.93 -33.41 -12.49
CA VAL A 65 6.20 -34.53 -11.59
C VAL A 65 7.57 -35.07 -11.96
N VAL A 66 8.50 -35.00 -11.02
CA VAL A 66 9.91 -35.32 -11.22
C VAL A 66 10.29 -36.53 -10.38
N ARG A 67 11.00 -37.48 -10.96
CA ARG A 67 11.63 -38.60 -10.24
C ARG A 67 13.07 -38.27 -9.98
N TYR A 68 13.51 -38.42 -8.74
CA TYR A 68 14.88 -38.12 -8.32
C TYR A 68 15.42 -39.22 -7.41
N GLN A 69 16.74 -39.31 -7.31
CA GLN A 69 17.41 -40.15 -6.34
C GLN A 69 17.55 -39.39 -5.03
N GLY A 70 16.79 -39.81 -4.02
CA GLY A 70 16.88 -39.29 -2.66
C GLY A 70 17.74 -40.18 -1.76
N PRO A 71 17.94 -39.77 -0.49
CA PRO A 71 18.74 -40.52 0.48
C PRO A 71 18.14 -41.91 0.80
N ASN A 72 16.83 -42.09 0.63
CA ASN A 72 16.12 -43.35 0.90
C ASN A 72 15.83 -44.18 -0.37
N GLY A 73 16.42 -43.83 -1.51
CA GLY A 73 16.12 -44.44 -2.81
C GLY A 73 15.40 -43.51 -3.77
N MET A 74 14.79 -44.08 -4.82
CA MET A 74 14.03 -43.30 -5.79
C MET A 74 12.73 -42.76 -5.19
N ALA A 75 12.48 -41.47 -5.38
CA ALA A 75 11.25 -40.80 -4.95
C ALA A 75 10.69 -39.91 -6.06
N THR A 76 9.43 -39.54 -5.94
CA THR A 76 8.76 -38.60 -6.84
C THR A 76 8.43 -37.30 -6.12
N TYR A 77 8.65 -36.18 -6.80
CA TYR A 77 8.35 -34.84 -6.35
C TYR A 77 7.38 -34.19 -7.33
N ARG A 78 6.32 -33.57 -6.80
CA ARG A 78 5.43 -32.72 -7.57
C ARG A 78 5.74 -31.26 -7.22
N SER A 79 5.99 -30.43 -8.23
CA SER A 79 6.19 -29.00 -7.99
C SER A 79 4.98 -28.40 -7.28
N ARG A 80 5.24 -27.52 -6.30
CA ARG A 80 4.20 -26.79 -5.57
C ARG A 80 3.70 -25.58 -6.37
N SER A 81 4.49 -25.10 -7.33
CA SER A 81 4.18 -23.93 -8.14
C SER A 81 3.85 -24.34 -9.57
N GLY A 82 2.61 -24.09 -9.99
CA GLY A 82 2.16 -24.34 -11.35
C GLY A 82 2.55 -23.19 -12.29
N SER A 83 2.88 -23.51 -13.53
CA SER A 83 3.17 -22.53 -14.58
C SER A 83 2.00 -22.40 -15.57
N SER A 84 1.82 -21.22 -16.17
CA SER A 84 0.76 -20.97 -17.18
C SER A 84 1.07 -21.55 -18.55
N SER A 85 2.32 -21.97 -18.77
CA SER A 85 2.79 -22.68 -19.97
C SER A 85 3.66 -23.85 -19.55
N PRO A 86 3.73 -24.95 -20.33
CA PRO A 86 4.60 -26.08 -20.01
C PRO A 86 6.06 -25.63 -20.08
N ARG A 87 6.69 -25.42 -18.92
CA ARG A 87 8.10 -25.02 -18.83
C ARG A 87 9.09 -26.16 -18.99
N PHE A 88 8.61 -27.39 -18.80
CA PHE A 88 9.43 -28.60 -18.77
C PHE A 88 8.86 -29.66 -19.71
N SER A 89 9.74 -30.44 -20.31
CA SER A 89 9.38 -31.58 -21.16
C SER A 89 9.54 -32.90 -20.43
N VAL A 90 8.72 -33.89 -20.77
CA VAL A 90 8.90 -35.25 -20.24
C VAL A 90 10.26 -35.79 -20.67
N GLY A 91 11.02 -36.34 -19.73
CA GLY A 91 12.39 -36.82 -19.94
C GLY A 91 13.48 -35.77 -19.67
N GLU A 92 13.11 -34.51 -19.42
CA GLU A 92 14.06 -33.44 -19.12
C GLU A 92 14.73 -33.65 -17.76
N LEU A 93 16.04 -33.40 -17.69
CA LEU A 93 16.82 -33.41 -16.45
C LEU A 93 16.74 -32.04 -15.77
N VAL A 94 16.31 -32.02 -14.52
CA VAL A 94 16.15 -30.79 -13.74
C VAL A 94 16.96 -30.85 -12.44
N PRO A 95 17.64 -29.74 -12.06
CA PRO A 95 18.34 -29.67 -10.78
C PRO A 95 17.32 -29.61 -9.64
N MET A 96 17.56 -30.40 -8.61
CA MET A 96 16.70 -30.56 -7.45
C MET A 96 17.53 -30.34 -6.18
N LEU A 97 16.89 -29.80 -5.15
CA LEU A 97 17.46 -29.61 -3.82
C LEU A 97 16.63 -30.39 -2.82
N TYR A 98 17.27 -31.18 -1.96
CA TYR A 98 16.60 -31.83 -0.84
C TYR A 98 17.25 -31.46 0.49
N ASP A 99 16.44 -31.39 1.54
CA ASP A 99 16.93 -31.14 2.90
C ASP A 99 17.37 -32.46 3.55
N PRO A 100 18.66 -32.64 3.92
CA PRO A 100 19.13 -33.86 4.57
C PRO A 100 18.48 -34.11 5.93
N ALA A 101 18.13 -33.04 6.66
CA ALA A 101 17.47 -33.13 7.97
C ALA A 101 15.98 -33.47 7.84
N ASN A 102 15.37 -33.19 6.68
CA ASN A 102 14.01 -33.57 6.36
C ASN A 102 13.87 -33.99 4.89
N PRO A 103 14.15 -35.26 4.55
CA PRO A 103 14.13 -35.74 3.16
C PRO A 103 12.79 -35.62 2.43
N ARG A 104 11.69 -35.25 3.13
CA ARG A 104 10.39 -34.94 2.50
C ARG A 104 10.33 -33.52 1.93
N ASN A 105 11.22 -32.63 2.35
CA ASN A 105 11.31 -31.27 1.85
C ASN A 105 12.27 -31.22 0.66
N VAL A 106 11.72 -31.52 -0.52
CA VAL A 106 12.42 -31.44 -1.80
C VAL A 106 11.82 -30.31 -2.62
N ARG A 107 12.65 -29.59 -3.37
CA ARG A 107 12.25 -28.49 -4.25
C ARG A 107 13.09 -28.51 -5.51
N MET A 108 12.56 -27.96 -6.59
CA MET A 108 13.37 -27.67 -7.76
C MET A 108 14.33 -26.53 -7.44
N ASP A 109 15.55 -26.58 -7.95
CA ASP A 109 16.48 -25.45 -7.94
C ASP A 109 16.09 -24.44 -9.03
N ASP A 110 14.88 -23.91 -8.92
CA ASP A 110 14.34 -22.88 -9.81
C ASP A 110 13.95 -21.65 -8.98
N PHE A 111 14.29 -20.49 -9.51
CA PHE A 111 14.05 -19.22 -8.84
C PHE A 111 12.58 -19.03 -8.48
N PHE A 112 11.64 -19.39 -9.35
CA PHE A 112 10.22 -19.21 -9.09
C PHE A 112 9.73 -20.21 -8.04
N ASP A 113 10.22 -21.44 -8.03
CA ASP A 113 9.79 -22.42 -7.01
C ASP A 113 10.31 -22.06 -5.60
N LEU A 114 11.45 -21.38 -5.51
CA LEU A 114 12.07 -20.97 -4.24
C LEU A 114 11.63 -19.60 -3.73
N TRP A 115 11.44 -18.62 -4.62
CA TRP A 115 11.35 -17.20 -4.25
C TRP A 115 10.00 -16.54 -4.56
N THR A 116 9.07 -17.21 -5.25
CA THR A 116 7.78 -16.58 -5.65
C THR A 116 7.02 -15.98 -4.47
N ALA A 117 6.88 -16.71 -3.36
CA ALA A 117 6.19 -16.20 -2.17
C ALA A 117 6.88 -14.95 -1.59
N THR A 118 8.21 -14.98 -1.49
CA THR A 118 9.00 -13.86 -1.01
C THR A 118 8.87 -12.63 -1.90
N VAL A 119 8.94 -12.80 -3.22
CA VAL A 119 8.77 -11.71 -4.19
C VAL A 119 7.37 -11.11 -4.10
N LEU A 120 6.33 -11.94 -4.09
CA LEU A 120 4.95 -11.47 -4.00
C LEU A 120 4.71 -10.67 -2.71
N PHE A 121 5.08 -11.23 -1.56
CA PHE A 121 4.92 -10.53 -0.28
C PHE A 121 5.76 -9.25 -0.21
N SER A 122 6.95 -9.23 -0.82
CA SER A 122 7.79 -8.03 -0.86
C SER A 122 7.16 -6.92 -1.69
N VAL A 123 6.74 -7.24 -2.93
CA VAL A 123 6.15 -6.25 -3.85
C VAL A 123 4.87 -5.67 -3.26
N PHE A 124 3.94 -6.53 -2.82
CA PHE A 124 2.70 -6.05 -2.20
C PHE A 124 2.99 -5.32 -0.89
N GLY A 125 3.86 -5.85 -0.04
CA GLY A 125 4.23 -5.22 1.23
C GLY A 125 4.75 -3.80 1.03
N VAL A 126 5.68 -3.58 0.10
CA VAL A 126 6.21 -2.25 -0.22
C VAL A 126 5.11 -1.31 -0.72
N ILE A 127 4.28 -1.75 -1.68
CA ILE A 127 3.21 -0.91 -2.25
C ILE A 127 2.22 -0.48 -1.15
N PHE A 128 1.70 -1.43 -0.37
CA PHE A 128 0.73 -1.15 0.67
C PHE A 128 1.31 -0.27 1.79
N THR A 129 2.57 -0.50 2.18
CA THR A 129 3.26 0.34 3.17
C THR A 129 3.51 1.75 2.67
N LEU A 130 3.92 1.94 1.41
CA LEU A 130 4.13 3.28 0.84
C LEU A 130 2.81 4.06 0.73
N VAL A 131 1.76 3.43 0.22
CA VAL A 131 0.44 4.07 0.06
C VAL A 131 -0.16 4.39 1.43
N GLY A 132 -0.23 3.41 2.33
CA GLY A 132 -0.78 3.60 3.67
C GLY A 132 0.07 4.57 4.51
N GLY A 133 1.39 4.40 4.48
CA GLY A 133 2.35 5.19 5.23
C GLY A 133 2.40 6.66 4.81
N SER A 134 2.42 6.94 3.50
CA SER A 134 2.40 8.33 3.00
C SER A 134 1.12 9.07 3.39
N ALA A 135 -0.04 8.42 3.26
CA ALA A 135 -1.31 9.00 3.68
C ALA A 135 -1.35 9.24 5.20
N VAL A 136 -0.98 8.25 6.03
CA VAL A 136 -0.88 8.40 7.49
C VAL A 136 0.08 9.54 7.85
N PHE A 137 1.25 9.61 7.22
CA PHE A 137 2.23 10.67 7.44
C PHE A 137 1.64 12.06 7.17
N VAL A 138 0.93 12.25 6.05
CA VAL A 138 0.26 13.53 5.72
C VAL A 138 -0.79 13.89 6.79
N PHE A 139 -1.64 12.95 7.20
CA PHE A 139 -2.66 13.18 8.22
C PHE A 139 -2.06 13.54 9.58
N VAL A 140 -1.08 12.78 10.05
CA VAL A 140 -0.39 13.02 11.33
C VAL A 140 0.35 14.34 11.31
N ARG A 141 1.05 14.65 10.20
CA ARG A 141 1.74 15.93 10.02
C ARG A 141 0.76 17.10 10.06
N ARG A 142 -0.37 17.01 9.36
CA ARG A 142 -1.42 18.05 9.38
C ARG A 142 -2.00 18.21 10.78
N ALA A 143 -2.32 17.11 11.47
CA ALA A 143 -2.84 17.15 12.84
C ALA A 143 -1.87 17.82 13.82
N ASN A 144 -0.58 17.51 13.72
CA ASN A 144 0.46 18.14 14.53
C ASN A 144 0.62 19.64 14.22
N ILE A 145 0.60 20.04 12.94
CA ILE A 145 0.62 21.45 12.55
C ILE A 145 -0.58 22.18 13.15
N VAL A 146 -1.79 21.65 12.99
CA VAL A 146 -3.01 22.27 13.54
C VAL A 146 -2.96 22.35 15.06
N LYS A 147 -2.48 21.30 15.75
CA LYS A 147 -2.30 21.29 17.21
C LYS A 147 -1.33 22.39 17.66
N THR A 148 -0.22 22.58 16.96
CA THR A 148 0.76 23.64 17.25
C THR A 148 0.17 25.03 16.99
N LEU A 149 -0.52 25.23 15.86
CA LEU A 149 -1.16 26.50 15.52
C LEU A 149 -2.26 26.87 16.52
N LYS A 150 -3.04 25.90 17.00
CA LYS A 150 -4.07 26.13 18.04
C LYS A 150 -3.50 26.57 19.38
N ARG A 151 -2.24 26.22 19.68
CA ARG A 151 -1.57 26.60 20.94
C ARG A 151 -0.85 27.94 20.80
N ASN A 152 -0.05 28.10 19.73
CA ASN A 152 0.94 29.17 19.61
C ASN A 152 0.86 29.92 18.27
N GLY A 153 -0.14 29.64 17.43
CA GLY A 153 -0.29 30.28 16.12
C GLY A 153 -0.73 31.74 16.27
N HIS A 154 -0.28 32.59 15.33
CA HIS A 154 -0.73 33.96 15.28
C HIS A 154 -2.11 34.00 14.64
N ARG A 155 -3.07 34.66 15.30
CA ARG A 155 -4.42 34.81 14.77
C ARG A 155 -4.48 36.03 13.87
N VAL A 156 -4.94 35.86 12.64
CA VAL A 156 -5.19 36.92 11.68
C VAL A 156 -6.62 36.84 11.18
N ARG A 157 -7.23 38.00 10.89
CA ARG A 157 -8.55 38.06 10.25
C ARG A 157 -8.36 38.06 8.75
N ALA A 158 -8.83 37.00 8.09
CA ALA A 158 -8.76 36.85 6.64
C ALA A 158 -10.17 37.02 6.05
N ARG A 159 -10.27 37.70 4.92
CA ARG A 159 -11.52 37.89 4.19
C ARG A 159 -11.81 36.65 3.34
N ILE A 160 -13.03 36.09 3.42
CA ILE A 160 -13.43 34.97 2.56
C ILE A 160 -13.63 35.46 1.13
N GLU A 161 -12.92 34.84 0.19
CA GLU A 161 -13.01 35.12 -1.25
C GLU A 161 -14.06 34.25 -1.93
N GLY A 162 -14.17 32.98 -1.50
CA GLY A 162 -15.15 32.06 -2.06
C GLY A 162 -14.96 30.62 -1.65
N VAL A 163 -15.82 29.77 -2.19
CA VAL A 163 -15.90 28.33 -1.95
C VAL A 163 -15.61 27.60 -3.26
N GLY A 164 -14.79 26.57 -3.21
CA GLY A 164 -14.43 25.79 -4.40
C GLY A 164 -14.24 24.32 -4.09
N ARG A 165 -14.31 23.48 -5.12
CA ARG A 165 -14.00 22.04 -5.00
C ARG A 165 -12.50 21.80 -5.09
N ASN A 166 -12.02 20.90 -4.25
CA ASN A 166 -10.66 20.41 -4.30
C ASN A 166 -10.55 19.22 -5.26
N ASN A 167 -10.35 19.50 -6.55
CA ASN A 167 -10.26 18.47 -7.58
C ASN A 167 -9.00 17.60 -7.50
N SER A 168 -8.03 17.95 -6.65
CA SER A 168 -6.85 17.12 -6.43
C SER A 168 -7.12 15.91 -5.54
N LEU A 169 -8.32 15.82 -4.94
CA LEU A 169 -8.73 14.70 -4.09
C LEU A 169 -10.14 14.28 -4.47
N GLN A 170 -10.33 12.98 -4.68
CA GLN A 170 -11.63 12.38 -4.93
C GLN A 170 -11.78 11.14 -4.04
N VAL A 171 -12.91 11.06 -3.33
CA VAL A 171 -13.25 9.90 -2.49
C VAL A 171 -14.66 9.47 -2.85
N ASN A 172 -14.83 8.21 -3.25
CA ASN A 172 -16.11 7.67 -3.73
C ASN A 172 -16.75 8.56 -4.81
N GLY A 173 -15.95 9.03 -5.78
CA GLY A 173 -16.41 9.91 -6.86
C GLY A 173 -16.69 11.36 -6.46
N ARG A 174 -16.57 11.72 -5.17
CA ARG A 174 -16.85 13.07 -4.67
C ARG A 174 -15.56 13.82 -4.34
N SER A 175 -15.45 15.05 -4.83
CA SER A 175 -14.39 15.98 -4.43
C SER A 175 -14.88 16.85 -3.27
N PRO A 176 -14.06 17.04 -2.21
CA PRO A 176 -14.47 17.87 -1.09
C PRO A 176 -14.44 19.36 -1.45
N TRP A 177 -15.27 20.14 -0.77
CA TRP A 177 -15.30 21.58 -0.81
C TRP A 177 -14.21 22.19 0.08
N ARG A 178 -13.76 23.39 -0.23
CA ARG A 178 -12.84 24.19 0.59
C ARG A 178 -13.21 25.66 0.50
N ILE A 179 -13.02 26.36 1.60
CA ILE A 179 -13.12 27.82 1.66
C ILE A 179 -11.75 28.39 1.31
N SER A 180 -11.72 29.42 0.48
CA SER A 180 -10.54 30.24 0.21
C SER A 180 -10.71 31.61 0.87
N CYS A 181 -9.69 32.07 1.57
CA CYS A 181 -9.66 33.38 2.20
C CYS A 181 -8.32 34.08 1.99
N GLN A 182 -8.34 35.41 2.01
CA GLN A 182 -7.19 36.26 1.79
C GLN A 182 -6.90 37.13 3.01
N TRP A 183 -5.63 37.24 3.35
CA TRP A 183 -5.14 38.15 4.38
C TRP A 183 -4.05 39.04 3.78
N HIS A 184 -4.25 40.35 3.89
CA HIS A 184 -3.21 41.32 3.56
C HIS A 184 -2.35 41.56 4.80
N ASP A 185 -1.11 41.08 4.76
CA ASP A 185 -0.15 41.26 5.85
C ASP A 185 0.39 42.69 5.84
N PRO A 186 0.03 43.54 6.83
CA PRO A 186 0.47 44.93 6.85
C PRO A 186 1.98 45.09 7.07
N SER A 187 2.63 44.10 7.67
CA SER A 187 4.07 44.14 7.98
C SER A 187 4.93 43.87 6.75
N THR A 188 4.48 42.95 5.88
CA THR A 188 5.21 42.56 4.67
C THR A 188 4.63 43.13 3.39
N ARG A 189 3.45 43.77 3.45
CA ARG A 189 2.64 44.23 2.30
C ARG A 189 2.36 43.13 1.27
N ARG A 190 2.23 41.88 1.73
CA ARG A 190 1.93 40.71 0.89
C ARG A 190 0.52 40.22 1.13
N VAL A 191 -0.11 39.74 0.08
CA VAL A 191 -1.39 39.03 0.17
C VAL A 191 -1.11 37.55 0.32
N HIS A 192 -1.65 36.95 1.38
CA HIS A 192 -1.61 35.51 1.63
C HIS A 192 -2.97 34.91 1.35
N VAL A 193 -3.01 33.87 0.53
CA VAL A 193 -4.20 33.05 0.30
C VAL A 193 -4.13 31.82 1.19
N PHE A 194 -5.19 31.58 1.95
CA PHE A 194 -5.36 30.43 2.81
C PHE A 194 -6.54 29.60 2.34
N PHE A 195 -6.48 28.31 2.64
CA PHE A 195 -7.54 27.38 2.31
C PHE A 195 -7.92 26.56 3.54
N SER A 196 -9.22 26.37 3.76
CA SER A 196 -9.70 25.50 4.83
C SER A 196 -9.25 24.05 4.62
N ASP A 197 -9.42 23.24 5.68
CA ASP A 197 -9.47 21.79 5.52
C ASP A 197 -10.65 21.37 4.61
N ASN A 198 -10.60 20.14 4.12
CA ASN A 198 -11.61 19.58 3.21
C ASN A 198 -12.97 19.43 3.93
N LEU A 199 -14.02 20.00 3.32
CA LEU A 199 -15.41 19.95 3.75
C LEU A 199 -16.19 18.99 2.84
N TRP A 200 -16.97 18.07 3.41
CA TRP A 200 -17.71 17.04 2.65
C TRP A 200 -19.15 17.42 2.32
N PHE A 201 -19.49 18.70 2.50
CA PHE A 201 -20.76 19.32 2.11
C PHE A 201 -20.44 20.70 1.51
N ASP A 202 -21.40 21.27 0.78
CA ASP A 202 -21.26 22.60 0.20
C ASP A 202 -21.52 23.68 1.27
N PRO A 203 -20.51 24.48 1.67
CA PRO A 203 -20.67 25.49 2.71
C PRO A 203 -21.22 26.83 2.19
N SER A 204 -21.51 26.97 0.88
CA SER A 204 -21.82 28.27 0.25
C SER A 204 -23.00 29.00 0.88
N GLN A 205 -23.99 28.28 1.41
CA GLN A 205 -25.16 28.86 2.08
C GLN A 205 -24.89 29.41 3.50
N TYR A 206 -23.73 29.09 4.09
CA TYR A 206 -23.36 29.49 5.45
C TYR A 206 -22.28 30.58 5.46
N ILE A 207 -21.95 31.13 4.30
CA ILE A 207 -20.82 32.03 4.10
C ILE A 207 -21.31 33.24 3.33
N GLU A 208 -21.02 34.43 3.86
CA GLU A 208 -21.24 35.68 3.15
C GLU A 208 -19.95 36.12 2.44
N LYS A 209 -20.08 36.65 1.22
CA LYS A 209 -18.92 37.15 0.47
C LYS A 209 -18.29 38.32 1.23
N GLY A 210 -16.98 38.23 1.49
CA GLY A 210 -16.26 39.27 2.22
C GLY A 210 -16.37 39.16 3.74
N GLN A 211 -17.08 38.16 4.27
CA GLN A 211 -17.05 37.81 5.69
C GLN A 211 -15.61 37.54 6.13
N GLU A 212 -15.25 38.02 7.31
CA GLU A 212 -13.94 37.73 7.90
C GLU A 212 -13.97 36.43 8.71
N VAL A 213 -12.89 35.67 8.64
CA VAL A 213 -12.68 34.42 9.37
C VAL A 213 -11.33 34.42 10.06
N ASP A 214 -11.27 33.85 11.26
CA ASP A 214 -10.03 33.66 11.99
C ASP A 214 -9.16 32.61 11.30
N VAL A 215 -7.91 32.98 11.00
CA VAL A 215 -6.88 32.07 10.51
C VAL A 215 -5.72 32.06 11.50
N LEU A 216 -5.35 30.87 11.96
CA LEU A 216 -4.13 30.67 12.74
C LEU A 216 -2.98 30.38 11.78
N VAL A 217 -1.95 31.20 11.82
CA VAL A 217 -0.81 31.14 10.90
C VAL A 217 0.53 31.09 11.64
N ASP A 218 1.46 30.32 11.11
CA ASP A 218 2.88 30.40 11.49
C ASP A 218 3.53 31.51 10.67
N LEU A 219 3.86 32.65 11.31
CA LEU A 219 4.47 33.80 10.62
C LEU A 219 5.83 33.48 9.99
N ARG A 220 6.55 32.47 10.49
CA ARG A 220 7.82 32.02 9.89
C ARG A 220 7.58 31.17 8.65
N ASN A 221 6.40 30.55 8.52
CA ASN A 221 6.02 29.73 7.38
C ASN A 221 4.50 29.78 7.15
N PRO A 222 3.98 30.78 6.42
CA PRO A 222 2.54 30.95 6.21
C PRO A 222 1.83 29.80 5.49
N LYS A 223 2.58 28.89 4.84
CA LYS A 223 2.00 27.63 4.31
C LYS A 223 1.44 26.74 5.42
N ARG A 224 1.93 26.88 6.65
CA ARG A 224 1.36 26.26 7.85
C ARG A 224 0.30 27.20 8.44
N HIS A 225 -0.94 26.93 8.08
CA HIS A 225 -2.09 27.68 8.57
C HIS A 225 -3.26 26.75 8.89
N TYR A 226 -4.22 27.28 9.64
CA TYR A 226 -5.51 26.65 9.95
C TYR A 226 -6.58 27.73 9.85
N VAL A 227 -7.53 27.56 8.92
CA VAL A 227 -8.70 28.42 8.80
C VAL A 227 -9.77 27.87 9.76
N ASP A 228 -10.30 28.72 10.63
CA ASP A 228 -11.36 28.30 11.53
C ASP A 228 -12.68 28.13 10.76
N THR A 229 -13.25 26.93 10.81
CA THR A 229 -14.55 26.61 10.21
C THR A 229 -15.56 26.19 11.27
N SER A 230 -15.34 26.55 12.53
CA SER A 230 -16.19 26.18 13.67
C SER A 230 -17.61 26.77 13.61
N PHE A 231 -17.80 27.84 12.85
CA PHE A 231 -19.10 28.48 12.60
C PHE A 231 -20.01 27.69 11.64
N LEU A 232 -19.46 26.73 10.90
CA LEU A 232 -20.22 25.87 10.00
C LEU A 232 -20.97 24.76 10.76
N PRO A 233 -22.11 24.28 10.24
CA PRO A 233 -22.77 23.11 10.82
C PRO A 233 -21.88 21.87 10.72
N ALA A 234 -22.07 20.95 11.67
CA ALA A 234 -21.42 19.65 11.61
C ALA A 234 -21.96 18.85 10.40
N ALA A 235 -21.05 18.28 9.61
CA ALA A 235 -21.43 17.34 8.56
C ALA A 235 -21.96 16.04 9.19
N GLY A 236 -23.21 15.69 8.88
CA GLY A 236 -23.83 14.40 9.23
C GLY A 236 -23.23 13.20 8.51
#